data_AF-A0A1V6TSJ8-F1
#
_entry.id   AF-A0A1V6TSJ8-F1
#
_cell.length_a   1.000
_cell.length_b   1.000
_cell.length_c   1.000
_cell.angle_alpha   90.00
_cell.angle_beta   90.00
_cell.angle_gamma   90.00
#
_symmetry.space_group_name_H-M   'P 1'
#
loop_
_entity.id
_entity.type
_entity.pdbx_description
1 polymer ?
#
loop_
_entity_poly.entity_id
_entity_poly.type
_entity_poly.pdbx_seq_one_letter_code
_entity_poly.pdbx_strand_id
1 'polypeptide(L)'
;MSIAVTHIADLIPLSITGEHTPHLRIGQIYCHQRGCETGRGVLTDFNSYAQSHGISYDQFSSFRIGDIELEAVAASQGITFQAGDILLIRFGVTETLGQTTGAEKAAAMNSDTMCGLYGSK
;
A
#
# COMPACT_ATOMS: atom_id res chain seq x y z
N MET A 1 -10.80 -22.50 48.04
CA MET A 1 -10.90 -22.66 46.58
C MET A 1 -11.38 -21.34 46.00
N SER A 2 -10.68 -20.84 44.98
CA SER A 2 -10.89 -19.60 44.22
C SER A 2 -10.40 -18.28 44.82
N ILE A 3 -9.66 -17.56 43.97
CA ILE A 3 -8.74 -16.44 44.21
C ILE A 3 -9.44 -15.10 43.94
N ALA A 4 -8.93 -14.04 44.59
CA ALA A 4 -9.20 -12.62 44.41
C ALA A 4 -9.21 -12.18 42.92
N VAL A 5 -9.86 -11.08 42.48
CA VAL A 5 -9.46 -9.69 42.72
C VAL A 5 -10.64 -8.75 42.41
N THR A 6 -10.91 -7.88 43.37
CA THR A 6 -11.77 -6.70 43.27
C THR A 6 -10.96 -5.51 42.72
N HIS A 7 -11.64 -4.63 41.95
CA HIS A 7 -11.32 -3.21 41.66
C HIS A 7 -10.44 -2.80 40.46
N ILE A 8 -10.85 -1.65 39.87
CA ILE A 8 -10.16 -0.73 38.93
C ILE A 8 -10.58 -0.83 37.45
N ALA A 9 -11.82 -0.43 37.12
CA ALA A 9 -12.19 -0.09 35.74
C ALA A 9 -12.81 1.32 35.57
N ASP A 10 -12.94 2.12 36.64
CA ASP A 10 -13.69 3.39 36.58
C ASP A 10 -12.86 4.68 36.68
N LEU A 11 -11.52 4.67 36.68
CA LEU A 11 -10.76 5.93 36.81
C LEU A 11 -9.40 5.93 36.09
N ILE A 12 -9.40 6.20 34.78
CA ILE A 12 -8.35 7.03 34.15
C ILE A 12 -9.04 8.01 33.18
N PRO A 13 -9.11 9.31 33.50
CA PRO A 13 -9.49 10.33 32.53
C PRO A 13 -8.27 10.62 31.66
N LEU A 14 -8.26 10.17 30.41
CA LEU A 14 -7.25 10.65 29.46
C LEU A 14 -7.70 12.01 28.93
N SER A 15 -7.27 13.07 29.64
CA SER A 15 -7.32 14.45 29.17
C SER A 15 -6.48 14.60 27.89
N ILE A 16 -7.15 14.65 26.75
CA ILE A 16 -6.60 15.26 25.53
C ILE A 16 -7.14 16.69 25.43
N THR A 17 -6.72 17.54 26.37
CA THR A 17 -6.72 18.99 26.14
C THR A 17 -5.49 19.32 25.31
N GLY A 18 -5.72 19.48 24.02
CA GLY A 18 -4.80 20.10 23.08
C GLY A 18 -5.63 20.82 22.04
N GLU A 19 -6.09 22.03 22.36
CA GLU A 19 -6.48 22.99 21.33
C GLU A 19 -5.23 23.30 20.49
N HIS A 20 -5.20 22.86 19.23
CA HIS A 20 -4.51 23.60 18.17
C HIS A 20 -5.00 23.19 16.76
N THR A 21 -5.66 24.13 16.10
CA THR A 21 -5.97 24.27 14.66
C THR A 21 -6.98 23.31 13.97
N PRO A 22 -8.07 23.85 13.38
CA PRO A 22 -8.96 23.10 12.49
C PRO A 22 -8.38 23.13 11.07
N HIS A 23 -7.45 22.23 10.77
CA HIS A 23 -7.11 21.92 9.39
C HIS A 23 -7.30 20.42 9.16
N LEU A 24 -8.31 20.11 8.36
CA LEU A 24 -8.78 18.81 7.87
C LEU A 24 -8.05 17.57 8.43
N ARG A 25 -8.58 16.98 9.51
CA ARG A 25 -8.31 15.57 9.83
C ARG A 25 -9.18 14.65 8.96
N ILE A 26 -8.82 14.50 7.69
CA ILE A 26 -9.38 13.48 6.76
C ILE A 26 -8.77 12.08 7.03
N GLY A 27 -8.55 11.72 8.29
CA GLY A 27 -7.95 10.43 8.64
C GLY A 27 -8.90 9.25 8.40
N GLN A 28 -8.37 8.02 8.44
CA GLN A 28 -9.13 6.75 8.28
C GLN A 28 -10.51 6.73 8.95
N ILE A 29 -10.67 7.39 10.11
CA ILE A 29 -11.95 7.46 10.86
C ILE A 29 -13.07 8.12 10.03
N TYR A 30 -12.76 9.08 9.16
CA TYR A 30 -13.76 9.73 8.32
C TYR A 30 -14.40 8.76 7.32
N CYS A 31 -13.60 7.87 6.72
CA CYS A 31 -14.10 6.86 5.79
C CYS A 31 -14.81 5.71 6.52
N HIS A 32 -14.47 5.41 7.78
CA HIS A 32 -15.23 4.46 8.60
C HIS A 32 -16.69 4.89 8.82
N GLN A 33 -16.96 6.20 8.93
CA GLN A 33 -18.34 6.72 9.08
C GLN A 33 -19.15 6.65 7.78
N ARG A 34 -18.47 6.52 6.62
CA ARG A 34 -19.09 6.54 5.28
C ARG A 34 -19.07 5.19 4.56
N GLY A 35 -18.61 4.12 5.22
CA GLY A 35 -18.66 2.76 4.67
C GLY A 35 -17.35 2.18 4.16
N CYS A 36 -16.19 2.72 4.57
CA CYS A 36 -14.85 2.34 4.09
C CYS A 36 -14.64 2.63 2.58
N GLU A 37 -13.38 2.62 2.13
CA GLU A 37 -13.00 2.78 0.72
C GLU A 37 -13.48 1.56 -0.10
N THR A 38 -14.76 1.53 -0.46
CA THR A 38 -15.32 0.51 -1.35
C THR A 38 -15.39 1.09 -2.75
N GLY A 39 -14.60 0.54 -3.66
CA GLY A 39 -14.54 0.99 -5.05
C GLY A 39 -14.20 -0.17 -5.99
N ARG A 40 -14.12 0.13 -7.28
CA ARG A 40 -13.68 -0.84 -8.27
C ARG A 40 -12.16 -0.99 -8.20
N GLY A 41 -11.69 -2.20 -7.89
CA GLY A 41 -10.26 -2.51 -7.93
C GLY A 41 -9.80 -2.79 -9.36
N VAL A 42 -8.69 -2.19 -9.77
CA VAL A 42 -8.01 -2.47 -11.04
C VAL A 42 -6.60 -2.96 -10.74
N LEU A 43 -6.31 -4.20 -11.15
CA LEU A 43 -4.97 -4.78 -11.03
C LEU A 43 -4.16 -4.47 -12.29
N THR A 44 -3.05 -3.77 -12.12
CA THR A 44 -2.06 -3.54 -13.16
C THR A 44 -0.83 -4.38 -12.88
N ASP A 45 -0.68 -5.46 -13.64
CA ASP A 45 0.41 -6.43 -13.45
C ASP A 45 1.66 -6.03 -14.26
N PHE A 46 2.48 -5.17 -13.66
CA PHE A 46 3.71 -4.70 -14.29
C PHE A 46 4.77 -5.80 -14.38
N ASN A 47 4.85 -6.70 -13.41
CA ASN A 47 5.85 -7.78 -13.41
C ASN A 47 5.69 -8.70 -14.63
N SER A 48 4.47 -9.16 -14.90
CA SER A 48 4.20 -10.00 -16.08
C SER A 48 4.36 -9.23 -17.39
N TYR A 49 4.03 -7.93 -17.41
CA TYR A 49 4.29 -7.07 -18.57
C TYR A 49 5.79 -6.93 -18.85
N ALA A 50 6.59 -6.67 -17.83
CA ALA A 50 8.04 -6.53 -17.95
C ALA A 50 8.69 -7.82 -18.48
N GLN A 51 8.26 -8.98 -18.00
CA GLN A 51 8.74 -10.28 -18.48
C GLN A 51 8.43 -10.50 -19.97
N SER A 52 7.22 -10.16 -20.43
CA SER A 52 6.84 -10.35 -21.84
C SER A 52 7.50 -9.34 -22.79
N HIS A 53 7.89 -8.17 -22.27
CA HIS A 53 8.53 -7.09 -23.04
C HIS A 53 10.05 -7.01 -22.86
N GLY A 54 10.66 -7.93 -22.08
CA GLY A 54 12.10 -7.96 -21.84
C GLY A 54 12.62 -6.79 -21.00
N ILE A 55 11.78 -6.18 -20.17
CA ILE A 55 12.14 -5.08 -19.28
C ILE A 55 12.74 -5.66 -18.00
N SER A 56 13.97 -5.30 -17.68
CA SER A 56 14.65 -5.69 -16.44
C SER A 56 14.62 -4.56 -15.43
N TYR A 57 14.15 -4.84 -14.22
CA TYR A 57 14.17 -3.92 -13.08
C TYR A 57 14.38 -4.71 -11.79
N ASP A 58 14.85 -4.03 -10.74
CA ASP A 58 14.99 -4.60 -9.40
C ASP A 58 13.78 -4.22 -8.54
N GLN A 59 13.09 -5.23 -8.01
CA GLN A 59 11.87 -5.08 -7.21
C GLN A 59 12.11 -4.33 -5.89
N PHE A 60 13.34 -4.37 -5.37
CA PHE A 60 13.74 -3.70 -4.11
C PHE A 60 14.51 -2.40 -4.34
N SER A 61 14.47 -1.89 -5.57
CA SER A 61 15.06 -0.59 -5.92
C SER A 61 14.03 0.53 -5.89
N SER A 62 14.50 1.77 -6.06
CA SER A 62 13.64 2.95 -6.22
C SER A 62 13.10 3.13 -7.65
N PHE A 63 12.99 2.03 -8.40
CA PHE A 63 12.43 2.01 -9.75
C PHE A 63 10.99 2.54 -9.76
N ARG A 64 10.67 3.40 -10.71
CA ARG A 64 9.35 4.02 -10.81
C ARG A 64 8.87 3.98 -12.26
N ILE A 65 7.57 3.80 -12.43
CA ILE A 65 6.90 3.86 -13.74
C ILE A 65 6.08 5.14 -13.83
N GLY A 66 6.03 5.74 -15.02
CA GLY A 66 5.20 6.89 -15.31
C GLY A 66 3.80 6.51 -15.77
N ASP A 67 3.05 7.52 -16.17
CA ASP A 67 1.75 7.40 -16.85
C ASP A 67 1.87 6.64 -18.17
N ILE A 68 2.91 6.90 -18.96
CA ILE A 68 3.13 6.23 -20.25
C ILE A 68 3.26 4.70 -20.08
N GLU A 69 4.11 4.24 -19.16
CA GLU A 69 4.25 2.81 -18.91
C GLU A 69 2.98 2.20 -18.31
N LEU A 70 2.30 2.94 -17.42
CA LEU A 70 1.07 2.49 -16.81
C LEU A 70 -0.05 2.29 -17.85
N GLU A 71 -0.19 3.22 -18.79
CA GLU A 71 -1.12 3.13 -19.92
C GLU A 71 -0.74 1.99 -20.87
N ALA A 72 0.55 1.78 -21.14
CA ALA A 72 1.01 0.67 -21.98
C ALA A 72 0.67 -0.69 -21.35
N VAL A 73 0.87 -0.84 -20.04
CA VAL A 73 0.51 -2.07 -19.32
C VAL A 73 -1.01 -2.27 -19.36
N ALA A 74 -1.79 -1.22 -19.09
CA ALA A 74 -3.25 -1.28 -19.14
C ALA A 74 -3.76 -1.69 -20.53
N ALA A 75 -3.19 -1.11 -21.59
CA ALA A 75 -3.53 -1.45 -22.97
C ALA A 75 -3.20 -2.92 -23.29
N SER A 76 -2.05 -3.43 -22.84
CA SER A 76 -1.67 -4.83 -23.03
C SER A 76 -2.63 -5.81 -22.34
N GLN A 77 -3.27 -5.36 -21.25
CA GLN A 77 -4.21 -6.14 -20.44
C GLN A 77 -5.68 -5.90 -20.84
N GLY A 78 -5.95 -5.00 -21.79
CA GLY A 78 -7.31 -4.60 -22.18
C GLY A 78 -8.05 -3.85 -21.07
N ILE A 79 -7.34 -3.18 -20.17
CA ILE A 79 -7.89 -2.42 -19.05
C ILE A 79 -8.19 -1.00 -19.49
N THR A 80 -9.35 -0.48 -19.06
CA THR A 80 -9.70 0.94 -19.21
C THR A 80 -9.97 1.54 -17.84
N PHE A 81 -9.09 2.45 -17.41
CA PHE A 81 -9.24 3.17 -16.15
C PHE A 81 -10.49 4.05 -16.15
N GLN A 82 -11.18 4.12 -15.01
CA GLN A 82 -12.27 5.05 -14.76
C GLN A 82 -12.04 5.79 -13.46
N ALA A 83 -12.66 6.96 -13.34
CA ALA A 83 -12.62 7.74 -12.12
C ALA A 83 -13.21 6.94 -10.95
N GLY A 84 -12.50 6.93 -9.82
CA GLY A 84 -12.87 6.14 -8.64
C GLY A 84 -12.29 4.73 -8.59
N ASP A 85 -11.44 4.35 -9.55
CA ASP A 85 -10.68 3.10 -9.49
C ASP A 85 -9.65 3.11 -8.37
N ILE A 86 -9.57 1.98 -7.67
CA ILE A 86 -8.50 1.67 -6.73
C ILE A 86 -7.45 0.89 -7.51
N LEU A 87 -6.35 1.57 -7.83
CA LEU A 87 -5.25 0.99 -8.58
C LEU A 87 -4.39 0.10 -7.68
N LEU A 88 -4.26 -1.18 -8.05
CA LEU A 88 -3.36 -2.15 -7.42
C LEU A 88 -2.26 -2.47 -8.42
N ILE A 89 -1.00 -2.16 -8.09
CA ILE A 89 0.13 -2.40 -8.99
C ILE A 89 0.99 -3.52 -8.44
N ARG A 90 1.20 -4.56 -9.26
CA ARG A 90 2.07 -5.70 -8.91
C ARG A 90 3.44 -5.55 -9.57
N PHE A 91 4.45 -5.25 -8.75
CA PHE A 91 5.87 -5.21 -9.14
C PHE A 91 6.62 -6.52 -8.91
N GLY A 92 5.98 -7.57 -8.40
CA GLY A 92 6.62 -8.88 -8.28
C GLY A 92 7.46 -9.12 -7.01
N VAL A 93 7.28 -8.29 -5.99
CA VAL A 93 8.03 -8.39 -4.71
C VAL A 93 7.76 -9.73 -4.02
N THR A 94 6.51 -10.20 -4.04
CA THR A 94 6.09 -11.44 -3.37
C THR A 94 6.77 -12.68 -3.95
N GLU A 95 6.89 -12.77 -5.28
CA GLU A 95 7.56 -13.89 -5.95
C GLU A 95 9.05 -13.90 -5.63
N THR A 96 9.67 -12.72 -5.68
CA THR A 96 11.10 -12.54 -5.40
C THR A 96 11.42 -12.92 -3.96
N LEU A 97 10.59 -12.50 -3.00
CA LEU A 97 10.68 -12.92 -1.60
C LEU A 97 10.39 -14.41 -1.41
N GLY A 98 9.59 -15.05 -2.26
CA GLY A 98 9.34 -16.49 -2.20
C GLY A 98 10.59 -17.31 -2.52
N GLN A 99 11.44 -16.79 -3.41
CA GLN A 99 12.60 -17.50 -3.97
C GLN A 99 13.93 -17.22 -3.26
N THR A 100 14.01 -16.16 -2.45
CA THR A 100 15.24 -15.79 -1.71
C THR A 100 15.40 -16.55 -0.39
N THR A 101 16.63 -16.63 0.12
CA THR A 101 16.90 -17.19 1.45
C THR A 101 16.51 -16.21 2.57
N GLY A 102 16.32 -16.70 3.80
CA GLY A 102 15.88 -15.85 4.92
C GLY A 102 16.78 -14.64 5.20
N ALA A 103 18.09 -14.78 5.02
CA ALA A 103 19.05 -13.69 5.22
C ALA A 103 18.98 -12.63 4.10
N GLU A 104 18.80 -13.06 2.85
CA GLU A 104 18.65 -12.16 1.70
C GLU A 104 17.31 -11.40 1.75
N LYS A 105 16.23 -12.05 2.19
CA LYS A 105 14.93 -11.39 2.42
C LYS A 105 15.05 -10.25 3.43
N ALA A 106 15.74 -10.49 4.54
CA ALA A 106 15.92 -9.48 5.57
C ALA A 106 16.72 -8.28 5.04
N ALA A 107 17.78 -8.52 4.27
CA ALA A 107 18.55 -7.45 3.64
C ALA A 107 17.71 -6.63 2.64
N ALA A 108 16.93 -7.30 1.79
CA ALA A 108 16.09 -6.65 0.79
C ALA A 108 14.93 -5.85 1.41
N MET A 109 14.33 -6.31 2.51
CA MET A 109 13.27 -5.59 3.21
C MET A 109 13.78 -4.41 4.07
N ASN A 110 15.07 -4.40 4.41
CA ASN A 110 15.70 -3.31 5.16
C ASN A 110 16.21 -2.16 4.27
N SER A 111 16.02 -2.22 2.96
CA SER A 111 16.55 -1.22 2.02
C SER A 111 15.80 0.12 2.03
N ASP A 112 14.71 0.25 2.80
CA ASP A 112 13.79 1.40 2.84
C ASP A 112 13.32 1.89 1.45
N THR A 113 13.48 1.07 0.41
CA THR A 113 13.23 1.45 -0.98
C THR A 113 12.41 0.38 -1.67
N MET A 114 11.38 0.83 -2.38
CA MET A 114 10.43 -0.03 -3.09
C MET A 114 10.09 0.61 -4.44
N CYS A 115 9.68 -0.24 -5.38
CA CYS A 115 9.18 0.23 -6.66
C CYS A 115 7.90 1.07 -6.49
N GLY A 116 7.66 2.02 -7.39
CA GLY A 116 6.49 2.90 -7.29
C GLY A 116 6.08 3.60 -8.59
N LEU A 117 5.32 4.69 -8.43
CA LEU A 117 4.88 5.55 -9.52
C LEU A 117 5.65 6.88 -9.50
N TYR A 118 5.87 7.46 -10.66
CA TYR A 118 6.16 8.89 -10.77
C TYR A 118 4.88 9.71 -10.58
N GLY A 119 4.99 10.80 -9.82
CA GLY A 119 3.91 11.78 -9.71
C GLY A 119 3.92 12.72 -10.90
N SER A 120 2.83 12.74 -11.65
CA SER A 120 2.56 13.77 -12.66
C SER A 120 1.80 14.95 -12.02
N LYS A 121 2.00 16.16 -12.54
CA LYS A 121 1.42 17.41 -12.01
C LYS A 121 0.01 17.67 -12.50
#